data_AF-A0A6N7AZ15-F1
#
_entry.id   AF-A0A6N7AZ15-F1
#
_cell.length_a   1.000
_cell.length_b   1.000
_cell.length_c   1.000
_cell.angle_alpha   90.00
_cell.angle_beta   90.00
_cell.angle_gamma   90.00
#
_symmetry.space_group_name_H-M   'P 1'
#
loop_
_entity.id
_entity.type
_entity.pdbx_description
1 polymer ?
#
loop_
_entity_poly.entity_id
_entity_poly.type
_entity_poly.pdbx_seq_one_letter_code
_entity_poly.pdbx_strand_id
1 'polypeptide(L)'
;MPPSAVTALQSGIGGCAEFANLTTALSRAAGIPAVTISGLAMPELLPFTKKSATWSHPVGAHAWVELYTDTGWIMADPSWAGRYRQPAYYGRNDGKHLSFGPDIQEQEVYSRILDLAKQHGTLVAAMSAPNKFIATASPQDAQVTPKVTITKGLDSRHIASAASLILGSFLAWIVLTSIAKQ
;
A
#
# COMPACT_ATOMS: atom_id res chain seq x y z
N MET A 1 -6.52 10.98 17.86
CA MET A 1 -7.06 12.03 16.98
C MET A 1 -7.00 11.49 15.56
N PRO A 2 -8.00 11.73 14.70
CA PRO A 2 -7.94 11.33 13.30
C PRO A 2 -6.78 12.03 12.58
N PRO A 3 -6.22 11.43 11.51
CA PRO A 3 -5.10 12.00 10.77
C PRO A 3 -5.46 13.38 10.18
N SER A 4 -4.79 14.43 10.63
CA SER A 4 -5.14 15.82 10.32
C SER A 4 -4.18 16.45 9.32
N ALA A 5 -4.71 16.86 8.17
CA ALA A 5 -3.98 17.65 7.18
C ALA A 5 -3.45 18.97 7.76
N VAL A 6 -4.24 19.65 8.60
CA VAL A 6 -3.86 20.92 9.22
C VAL A 6 -2.66 20.74 10.16
N THR A 7 -2.65 19.66 10.94
CA THR A 7 -1.55 19.35 11.86
C THR A 7 -0.26 19.08 11.09
N ALA A 8 -0.32 18.30 10.01
CA ALA A 8 0.85 18.05 9.16
C ALA A 8 1.34 19.33 8.47
N LEU A 9 0.43 20.21 8.00
CA LEU A 9 0.80 21.47 7.38
C LEU A 9 1.53 22.41 8.36
N GLN A 10 1.00 22.55 9.58
CA GLN A 10 1.53 23.50 10.56
C GLN A 10 2.82 23.02 11.22
N SER A 11 2.92 21.72 11.50
CA SER A 11 4.08 21.16 12.22
C SER A 11 5.14 20.57 11.30
N GLY A 12 4.79 20.20 10.06
CA GLY A 12 5.64 19.40 9.18
C GLY A 12 5.82 17.94 9.63
N ILE A 13 5.08 17.51 10.67
CA ILE A 13 5.18 16.18 11.27
C ILE A 13 3.87 15.41 11.04
N GLY A 14 3.98 14.15 10.60
CA GLY A 14 2.83 13.29 10.35
C GLY A 14 3.22 11.87 9.99
N GLY A 15 2.26 10.96 10.06
CA GLY A 15 2.35 9.64 9.45
C GLY A 15 1.87 9.67 8.00
N CYS A 16 1.73 8.50 7.40
CA CYS A 16 1.33 8.38 6.00
C CYS A 16 -0.08 8.92 5.73
N ALA A 17 -1.01 8.73 6.67
CA ALA A 17 -2.37 9.23 6.54
C ALA A 17 -2.43 10.77 6.60
N GLU A 18 -1.66 11.40 7.50
CA GLU A 18 -1.61 12.86 7.58
C GLU A 18 -1.02 13.49 6.32
N PHE A 19 0.08 12.93 5.79
CA PHE A 19 0.69 13.45 4.57
C PHE A 19 -0.17 13.19 3.33
N ALA A 20 -0.83 12.04 3.25
CA ALA A 20 -1.80 11.77 2.19
C ALA A 20 -2.98 12.75 2.24
N ASN A 21 -3.56 12.98 3.43
CA ASN A 21 -4.64 13.96 3.60
C ASN A 21 -4.20 15.39 3.25
N LEU A 22 -3.01 15.80 3.67
CA LEU A 22 -2.44 17.10 3.31
C LEU A 22 -2.27 17.24 1.79
N THR A 23 -1.70 16.22 1.15
CA THR A 23 -1.43 16.23 -0.29
C THR A 23 -2.73 16.24 -1.10
N THR A 24 -3.73 15.46 -0.68
CA THR A 24 -5.09 15.50 -1.24
C THR A 24 -5.70 16.91 -1.12
N ALA A 25 -5.59 17.55 0.04
CA ALA A 25 -6.14 18.89 0.28
C ALA A 25 -5.47 19.95 -0.60
N LEU A 26 -4.13 19.94 -0.68
CA LEU A 26 -3.35 20.86 -1.51
C LEU A 26 -3.64 20.65 -3.00
N SER A 27 -3.74 19.40 -3.45
CA SER A 27 -4.05 19.07 -4.85
C SER A 27 -5.43 19.59 -5.24
N ARG A 28 -6.44 19.36 -4.39
CA ARG A 28 -7.81 19.87 -4.62
C ARG A 28 -7.84 21.40 -4.62
N ALA A 29 -7.08 22.05 -3.73
CA ALA A 29 -6.95 23.52 -3.73
C ALA A 29 -6.31 24.05 -5.01
N ALA A 30 -5.44 23.27 -5.66
CA ALA A 30 -4.86 23.57 -6.98
C ALA A 30 -5.75 23.16 -8.17
N GLY A 31 -6.98 22.68 -7.92
CA GLY A 31 -7.90 22.25 -8.97
C GLY A 31 -7.66 20.83 -9.51
N ILE A 32 -6.79 20.05 -8.87
CA ILE A 32 -6.51 18.67 -9.26
C ILE A 32 -7.44 17.73 -8.48
N PRO A 33 -8.28 16.92 -9.14
CA PRO A 33 -9.05 15.90 -8.44
C PRO A 33 -8.09 14.90 -7.78
N ALA A 34 -8.28 14.69 -6.49
CA ALA A 34 -7.41 13.84 -5.67
C ALA A 34 -8.23 13.07 -4.64
N VAL A 35 -7.78 11.88 -4.28
CA VAL A 35 -8.39 11.04 -3.24
C VAL A 35 -7.32 10.40 -2.36
N THR A 36 -7.52 10.44 -1.04
CA THR A 36 -6.71 9.68 -0.10
C THR A 36 -7.12 8.22 -0.18
N ILE A 37 -6.15 7.33 -0.38
CA ILE A 37 -6.33 5.89 -0.43
C ILE A 37 -5.79 5.26 0.85
N SER A 38 -6.51 4.28 1.38
CA SER A 38 -6.09 3.43 2.49
C SER A 38 -5.76 2.04 1.96
N GLY A 39 -4.74 1.40 2.53
CA GLY A 39 -4.26 0.13 2.02
C GLY A 39 -3.15 -0.51 2.83
N LEU A 40 -2.41 -1.38 2.15
CA LEU A 40 -1.25 -2.07 2.68
C LEU A 40 -0.01 -1.80 1.85
N ALA A 41 1.13 -1.65 2.53
CA ALA A 41 2.46 -1.53 1.96
C ALA A 41 3.20 -2.86 2.06
N MET A 42 3.33 -3.57 0.94
CA MET A 42 3.99 -4.87 0.85
C MET A 42 5.52 -4.70 0.91
N PRO A 43 6.22 -5.38 1.84
CA PRO A 43 7.67 -5.33 1.89
C PRO A 43 8.29 -6.07 0.70
N GLU A 44 9.54 -5.74 0.38
CA GLU A 44 10.32 -6.59 -0.50
C GLU A 44 10.61 -7.91 0.21
N LEU A 45 10.29 -9.02 -0.45
CA LEU A 45 10.42 -10.36 0.06
C LEU A 45 11.12 -11.22 -0.97
N LEU A 46 11.99 -12.12 -0.51
CA LEU A 46 12.55 -13.13 -1.41
C LEU A 46 11.43 -14.05 -1.91
N PRO A 47 11.51 -14.56 -3.16
CA PRO A 47 10.56 -15.55 -3.66
C PRO A 47 10.40 -16.73 -2.71
N PHE A 48 9.17 -17.22 -2.60
CA PHE A 48 8.78 -18.35 -1.75
C PHE A 48 8.92 -18.12 -0.24
N THR A 49 9.24 -16.89 0.19
CA THR A 49 9.19 -16.56 1.62
C THR A 49 7.76 -16.41 2.10
N LYS A 50 7.53 -16.89 3.32
CA LYS A 50 6.25 -16.84 4.02
C LYS A 50 6.41 -16.01 5.28
N LYS A 51 5.49 -15.08 5.52
CA LYS A 51 5.41 -14.34 6.78
C LYS A 51 4.00 -14.44 7.34
N SER A 52 3.92 -14.67 8.66
CA SER A 52 2.66 -14.74 9.37
C SER A 52 2.66 -13.82 10.58
N ALA A 53 1.50 -13.29 10.91
CA ALA A 53 1.29 -12.50 12.12
C ALA A 53 -0.08 -12.84 12.72
N THR A 54 -0.13 -12.89 14.04
CA THR A 54 -1.34 -13.12 14.82
C THR A 54 -1.73 -11.80 15.47
N TRP A 55 -3.01 -11.42 15.45
CA TRP A 55 -3.48 -10.11 15.94
C TRP A 55 -2.79 -8.90 15.28
N SER A 56 -2.18 -9.11 14.12
CA SER A 56 -1.52 -8.08 13.31
C SER A 56 -1.39 -8.58 11.87
N HIS A 57 -0.94 -7.73 10.95
CA HIS A 57 -0.67 -8.08 9.56
C HIS A 57 0.85 -8.21 9.36
N PRO A 58 1.36 -9.20 8.59
CA PRO A 58 2.77 -9.30 8.23
C PRO A 58 3.35 -8.11 7.43
N VAL A 59 2.50 -7.13 7.08
CA VAL A 59 2.82 -5.96 6.27
C VAL A 59 2.14 -4.73 6.87
N GLY A 60 2.66 -3.54 6.59
CA GLY A 60 2.17 -2.32 7.23
C GLY A 60 0.88 -1.80 6.61
N ALA A 61 -0.02 -1.28 7.45
CA ALA A 61 -1.05 -0.35 6.98
C ALA A 61 -0.36 0.89 6.40
N HIS A 62 -0.91 1.40 5.30
CA HIS A 62 -0.34 2.54 4.61
C HIS A 62 -1.42 3.37 3.93
N ALA A 63 -1.11 4.65 3.70
CA ALA A 63 -1.99 5.58 3.03
C ALA A 63 -1.20 6.42 2.02
N TRP A 64 -1.81 6.69 0.88
CA TRP A 64 -1.24 7.47 -0.22
C TRP A 64 -2.35 8.27 -0.93
N VAL A 65 -2.01 8.93 -2.02
CA VAL A 65 -2.94 9.73 -2.82
C VAL A 65 -3.06 9.17 -4.22
N GLU A 66 -4.26 9.13 -4.76
CA GLU A 66 -4.47 9.02 -6.20
C GLU A 66 -4.90 10.39 -6.74
N LEU A 67 -4.22 10.82 -7.81
CA LEU A 67 -4.43 12.10 -8.50
C LEU A 67 -5.01 11.82 -9.88
N TYR A 68 -6.00 12.60 -10.30
CA TYR A 68 -6.53 12.52 -11.66
C TYR A 68 -5.79 13.51 -12.57
N THR A 69 -5.15 12.98 -13.60
CA THR A 69 -4.48 13.75 -14.65
C THR A 69 -5.13 13.50 -16.01
N ASP A 70 -4.63 14.14 -17.06
CA ASP A 70 -5.08 13.93 -18.44
C ASP A 70 -4.97 12.47 -18.89
N THR A 71 -4.12 11.66 -18.24
CA THR A 71 -3.94 10.24 -18.53
C THR A 71 -4.77 9.31 -17.62
N GLY A 72 -5.57 9.87 -16.72
CA GLY A 72 -6.38 9.14 -15.74
C GLY A 72 -5.81 9.19 -14.32
N TRP A 73 -6.22 8.23 -13.49
CA TRP A 73 -5.77 8.14 -12.10
C TRP A 73 -4.32 7.66 -12.03
N ILE A 74 -3.48 8.43 -11.34
CA ILE A 74 -2.10 8.11 -11.04
C ILE A 74 -1.87 8.05 -9.54
N MET A 75 -1.00 7.14 -9.11
CA MET A 75 -0.60 6.98 -7.72
C MET A 75 0.47 8.03 -7.34
N ALA A 76 0.35 8.58 -6.13
CA ALA A 76 1.33 9.47 -5.50
C ALA A 76 1.48 9.13 -4.00
N ASP A 77 2.68 8.78 -3.54
CA ASP A 77 2.97 8.52 -2.12
C ASP A 77 3.86 9.63 -1.52
N PRO A 78 3.25 10.62 -0.82
CA PRO A 78 4.00 11.73 -0.24
C PRO A 78 4.86 11.32 0.97
N SER A 79 4.65 10.14 1.54
CA SER A 79 5.37 9.65 2.72
C SER A 79 6.67 8.97 2.36
N TRP A 80 6.73 8.33 1.19
CA TRP A 80 7.90 7.60 0.71
C TRP A 80 8.66 8.33 -0.40
N ALA A 81 8.07 9.36 -1.01
CA ALA A 81 8.70 10.21 -2.02
C ALA A 81 9.73 11.20 -1.42
N GLY A 82 10.74 10.67 -0.74
CA GLY A 82 11.91 11.45 -0.33
C GLY A 82 12.65 12.05 -1.53
N ARG A 83 13.55 13.01 -1.26
CA ARG A 83 14.24 13.85 -2.27
C ARG A 83 14.87 13.08 -3.45
N TYR A 84 15.28 11.83 -3.25
CA TYR A 84 15.94 10.99 -4.26
C TYR A 84 15.06 9.90 -4.89
N ARG A 85 13.81 9.75 -4.43
CA ARG A 85 12.89 8.67 -4.89
C ARG A 85 11.57 9.20 -5.47
N GLN A 86 11.44 10.51 -5.68
CA GLN A 86 10.22 11.12 -6.23
C GLN A 86 9.73 10.45 -7.52
N PRO A 87 10.58 10.11 -8.52
CA PRO A 87 10.11 9.47 -9.75
C PRO A 87 9.52 8.06 -9.54
N ALA A 88 9.85 7.40 -8.43
CA ALA A 88 9.37 6.05 -8.12
C ALA A 88 8.00 6.05 -7.45
N TYR A 89 7.58 7.17 -6.85
CA TYR A 89 6.40 7.28 -6.00
C TYR A 89 5.39 8.32 -6.48
N TYR A 90 5.63 8.94 -7.63
CA TYR A 90 4.65 9.77 -8.36
C TYR A 90 4.49 9.22 -9.77
N GLY A 91 3.28 8.78 -10.12
CA GLY A 91 2.95 8.32 -11.48
C GLY A 91 3.29 6.86 -11.77
N ARG A 92 3.79 6.09 -10.80
CA ARG A 92 4.18 4.68 -11.02
C ARG A 92 3.62 3.77 -9.93
N ASN A 93 2.90 2.73 -10.35
CA ASN A 93 2.57 1.61 -9.47
C ASN A 93 3.82 0.71 -9.31
N ASP A 94 4.31 0.56 -8.07
CA ASP A 94 5.49 -0.23 -7.75
C ASP A 94 5.19 -1.73 -7.51
N GLY A 95 3.90 -2.11 -7.56
CA GLY A 95 3.40 -3.44 -7.27
C GLY A 95 3.42 -3.79 -5.79
N LYS A 96 3.63 -2.82 -4.90
CA LYS A 96 3.71 -3.00 -3.44
C LYS A 96 2.57 -2.35 -2.68
N HIS A 97 1.79 -1.48 -3.32
CA HIS A 97 0.64 -0.82 -2.71
C HIS A 97 -0.63 -1.59 -3.04
N LEU A 98 -1.18 -2.27 -2.04
CA LEU A 98 -2.47 -2.95 -2.15
C LEU A 98 -3.57 -2.01 -1.64
N SER A 99 -4.42 -1.54 -2.57
CA SER A 99 -5.50 -0.60 -2.26
C SER A 99 -6.70 -1.30 -1.63
N PHE A 100 -7.24 -0.73 -0.54
CA PHE A 100 -8.59 -1.00 -0.07
C PHE A 100 -9.63 -0.02 -0.66
N GLY A 101 -9.15 1.06 -1.31
CA GLY A 101 -9.97 2.12 -1.87
C GLY A 101 -9.89 3.44 -1.10
N PRO A 102 -10.80 4.38 -1.38
CA PRO A 102 -10.86 5.68 -0.71
C PRO A 102 -10.98 5.52 0.81
N ASP A 103 -10.09 6.19 1.56
CA ASP A 103 -10.01 6.07 3.02
C ASP A 103 -11.34 6.40 3.71
N ILE A 104 -12.04 7.45 3.26
CA ILE A 104 -13.33 7.84 3.82
C ILE A 104 -14.40 6.77 3.64
N GLN A 105 -14.46 6.15 2.46
CA GLN A 105 -15.45 5.12 2.16
C GLN A 105 -15.16 3.84 2.97
N GLU A 106 -13.89 3.49 3.10
CA GLU A 106 -13.48 2.34 3.89
C GLU A 106 -13.81 2.52 5.37
N GLN A 107 -13.53 3.70 5.95
CA GLN A 107 -13.87 4.02 7.34
C GLN A 107 -15.38 4.03 7.58
N GLU A 108 -16.18 4.53 6.64
CA GLU A 108 -17.64 4.51 6.69
C GLU A 108 -18.18 3.07 6.73
N VAL A 109 -17.66 2.19 5.88
CA VAL A 109 -18.06 0.77 5.88
C VAL A 109 -17.69 0.10 7.20
N TYR A 110 -16.46 0.31 7.69
CA TYR A 110 -16.00 -0.29 8.93
C TYR A 110 -16.84 0.16 10.14
N SER A 111 -17.06 1.47 10.27
CA SER A 111 -17.86 2.04 11.37
C SER A 111 -19.30 1.53 11.35
N ARG A 112 -19.93 1.49 10.17
CA ARG A 112 -21.28 0.95 10.01
C ARG A 112 -21.38 -0.50 10.46
N ILE A 113 -20.45 -1.37 10.06
CA ILE A 113 -20.46 -2.78 10.46
C ILE A 113 -20.19 -2.92 11.96
N LEU A 114 -19.32 -2.08 12.53
CA LEU A 114 -19.03 -2.07 13.96
C LEU A 114 -20.25 -1.70 14.80
N ASP A 115 -21.01 -0.71 14.35
CA ASP A 115 -22.22 -0.29 15.06
C ASP A 115 -23.31 -1.36 14.97
N LEU A 116 -23.49 -1.98 13.79
CA LEU A 116 -24.38 -3.15 13.64
C LEU A 116 -23.98 -4.30 14.57
N ALA A 117 -22.68 -4.60 14.65
CA ALA A 117 -22.15 -5.64 15.52
C ALA A 117 -22.44 -5.37 17.01
N LYS A 118 -22.29 -4.11 17.45
CA LYS A 118 -22.62 -3.69 18.83
C LYS A 118 -24.11 -3.73 19.12
N GLN A 119 -24.96 -3.46 18.13
CA GLN A 119 -26.42 -3.45 18.29
C GLN A 119 -27.02 -4.85 18.32
N HIS A 120 -26.47 -5.78 17.55
CA HIS A 120 -27.09 -7.08 17.27
C HIS A 120 -26.31 -8.29 17.79
N GLY A 121 -25.17 -8.10 18.45
CA GLY A 121 -24.38 -9.21 18.98
C GLY A 121 -23.41 -8.81 20.08
N THR A 122 -22.70 -9.80 20.62
CA THR A 122 -21.59 -9.56 21.54
C THR A 122 -20.31 -9.46 20.72
N LEU A 123 -19.70 -8.28 20.72
CA LEU A 123 -18.42 -8.05 20.06
C LEU A 123 -17.32 -8.85 20.79
N VAL A 124 -16.66 -9.76 20.07
CA VAL A 124 -15.57 -10.58 20.64
C VAL A 124 -14.19 -10.17 20.13
N ALA A 125 -14.11 -9.61 18.93
CA ALA A 125 -12.87 -9.08 18.37
C ALA A 125 -13.17 -8.08 17.26
N ALA A 126 -12.33 -7.05 17.13
CA ALA A 126 -12.36 -6.14 15.99
C ALA A 126 -10.99 -5.52 15.78
N MET A 127 -10.69 -5.16 14.53
CA MET A 127 -9.48 -4.42 14.17
C MET A 127 -9.76 -3.60 12.92
N SER A 128 -9.38 -2.32 12.93
CA SER A 128 -9.58 -1.38 11.81
C SER A 128 -8.36 -1.26 10.91
N ALA A 129 -7.18 -1.67 11.38
CA ALA A 129 -5.94 -1.77 10.62
C ALA A 129 -4.88 -2.51 11.46
N PRO A 130 -3.86 -3.15 10.85
CA PRO A 130 -3.73 -3.43 9.41
C PRO A 130 -4.59 -4.60 8.93
N ASN A 131 -5.10 -5.46 9.82
CA ASN A 131 -6.14 -6.43 9.46
C ASN A 131 -7.50 -5.79 9.72
N LYS A 132 -8.34 -5.68 8.69
CA LYS A 132 -9.69 -5.11 8.81
C LYS A 132 -10.70 -6.23 9.03
N PHE A 133 -11.24 -6.35 10.25
CA PHE A 133 -12.29 -7.33 10.55
C PHE A 133 -13.09 -6.95 11.80
N ILE A 134 -14.27 -7.55 11.91
CA ILE A 134 -15.17 -7.47 13.05
C ILE A 134 -15.74 -8.86 13.27
N ALA A 135 -15.75 -9.34 14.51
CA ALA A 135 -16.26 -10.64 14.88
C ALA A 135 -17.18 -10.52 16.09
N THR A 136 -18.34 -11.17 15.98
CA THR A 136 -19.36 -11.27 17.02
C THR A 136 -19.65 -12.74 17.33
N ALA A 137 -19.98 -13.04 18.58
CA ALA A 137 -20.40 -14.38 18.97
C ALA A 137 -21.50 -14.32 20.04
N SER A 138 -22.34 -15.35 20.12
CA SER A 138 -23.38 -15.44 21.16
C SER A 138 -22.88 -16.07 22.48
N PRO A 139 -22.01 -17.09 22.48
CA PRO A 139 -21.43 -17.64 23.72
C PRO A 139 -20.50 -16.65 24.42
N GLN A 140 -20.53 -16.60 25.76
CA GLN A 140 -19.68 -15.68 26.55
C GLN A 140 -18.18 -16.08 26.55
N ASP A 141 -17.86 -17.30 26.14
CA ASP A 141 -16.51 -17.89 26.15
C ASP A 141 -15.87 -17.97 24.75
N ALA A 142 -16.55 -17.49 23.72
CA ALA A 142 -16.04 -17.49 22.36
C ALA A 142 -14.80 -16.59 22.22
N GLN A 143 -13.71 -17.15 21.69
CA GLN A 143 -12.47 -16.42 21.40
C GLN A 143 -12.15 -16.46 19.91
N VAL A 144 -11.69 -15.34 19.38
CA VAL A 144 -11.24 -15.21 17.99
C VAL A 144 -9.77 -14.85 17.98
N THR A 145 -8.96 -15.60 17.23
CA THR A 145 -7.52 -15.32 17.06
C THR A 145 -7.21 -15.16 15.57
N PRO A 146 -7.22 -13.91 15.05
CA PRO A 146 -6.94 -13.67 13.63
C PRO A 146 -5.47 -13.94 13.34
N LYS A 147 -5.20 -14.71 12.28
CA LYS A 147 -3.84 -14.95 11.77
C LYS A 147 -3.79 -14.70 10.27
N VAL A 148 -2.96 -13.75 9.86
CA VAL A 148 -2.72 -13.47 8.45
C VAL A 148 -1.39 -14.05 8.02
N THR A 149 -1.37 -14.59 6.81
CA THR A 149 -0.19 -15.20 6.20
C THR A 149 -0.05 -14.69 4.78
N ILE A 150 1.12 -14.17 4.46
CA ILE A 150 1.50 -13.80 3.10
C ILE A 150 2.59 -14.73 2.59
N THR A 151 2.55 -15.02 1.30
CA THR A 151 3.57 -15.80 0.60
C THR A 151 3.98 -15.03 -0.64
N LYS A 152 5.27 -14.72 -0.80
CA LYS A 152 5.78 -14.09 -2.02
C LYS A 152 5.89 -15.12 -3.13
N GLY A 153 5.07 -14.97 -4.17
CA GLY A 153 5.24 -15.72 -5.42
C GLY A 153 6.44 -15.22 -6.22
N LEU A 154 6.84 -16.03 -7.21
CA LEU A 154 7.88 -15.65 -8.17
C LEU A 154 7.44 -14.38 -8.93
N ASP A 155 8.31 -13.37 -8.96
CA ASP A 155 8.06 -12.12 -9.67
C ASP A 155 8.59 -12.23 -11.11
N SER A 156 7.70 -12.09 -12.10
CA SER A 156 8.11 -12.11 -13.51
C SER A 156 9.08 -10.97 -13.86
N ARG A 157 9.11 -9.88 -13.08
CA ARG A 157 10.07 -8.77 -13.26
C ARG A 157 11.51 -9.21 -13.01
N HIS A 158 11.75 -10.13 -12.08
CA HIS A 158 13.10 -10.67 -11.83
C HIS A 158 13.54 -11.59 -12.96
N ILE A 159 12.62 -12.40 -13.49
CA ILE A 159 12.88 -13.27 -14.65
C ILE A 159 13.20 -12.43 -15.87
N ALA A 160 12.39 -11.40 -16.16
CA ALA A 160 12.59 -10.49 -17.28
C ALA A 160 13.93 -9.76 -17.17
N SER A 161 14.26 -9.22 -15.99
CA SER A 161 15.55 -8.56 -15.73
C SER A 161 16.74 -9.49 -15.97
N ALA A 162 16.68 -10.73 -15.49
CA ALA A 162 17.72 -11.73 -15.71
C ALA A 162 17.87 -12.08 -17.20
N ALA A 163 16.75 -12.27 -17.92
CA ALA A 163 16.76 -12.54 -19.35
C ALA A 163 17.38 -11.38 -20.15
N SER A 164 17.07 -10.13 -19.81
CA SER A 164 17.67 -8.96 -20.46
C SER A 164 19.18 -8.86 -20.24
N LEU A 165 19.68 -9.18 -19.04
CA LEU A 165 21.11 -9.20 -18.75
C LEU A 165 21.85 -10.30 -19.52
N ILE A 166 21.25 -11.49 -19.61
CA ILE A 166 21.81 -12.61 -20.37
C ILE A 166 21.86 -12.26 -21.86
N LEU A 167 20.77 -11.75 -22.41
CA LEU A 167 20.70 -11.35 -23.82
C LEU A 167 21.71 -10.23 -24.13
N GLY A 168 21.80 -9.21 -23.27
CA GLY A 168 22.77 -8.13 -23.41
C GLY A 168 24.22 -8.61 -23.36
N SER A 169 24.53 -9.51 -22.42
CA SER A 169 25.87 -10.12 -22.31
C SER A 169 26.22 -10.97 -23.53
N PHE A 170 25.25 -11.73 -24.05
CA PHE A 170 25.42 -12.54 -25.25
C PHE A 170 25.65 -11.68 -26.50
N LEU A 171 24.88 -10.60 -26.66
CA LEU A 171 25.08 -9.63 -27.74
C LEU A 171 26.45 -8.94 -27.65
N ALA A 172 26.86 -8.53 -26.45
CA ALA A 172 28.18 -7.94 -26.23
C ALA A 172 29.31 -8.91 -26.60
N TRP A 173 29.17 -10.19 -26.24
CA TRP A 173 30.13 -11.23 -26.61
C TRP A 173 30.22 -11.44 -28.13
N ILE A 174 29.09 -11.46 -28.85
CA ILE A 174 29.09 -11.54 -30.32
C ILE A 174 29.83 -10.35 -30.93
N VAL A 175 29.55 -9.12 -30.48
CA VAL A 175 30.20 -7.92 -31.00
C VAL A 175 31.71 -7.97 -30.76
N LEU A 176 32.14 -8.27 -29.54
CA LEU A 176 33.56 -8.35 -29.19
C LEU A 176 34.31 -9.44 -29.97
N THR A 177 33.69 -10.61 -30.18
CA THR A 177 34.30 -11.69 -30.96
C THR A 177 34.30 -11.44 -32.46
N SER A 178 33.38 -10.61 -32.98
CA SER A 178 33.37 -10.19 -34.38
C SER A 178 34.44 -9.14 -34.70
N ILE A 179 34.70 -8.21 -33.78
CA ILE A 179 35.74 -7.18 -33.92
C ILE A 179 37.13 -7.79 -33.81
N ALA A 180 37.33 -8.78 -32.93
CA ALA A 180 38.62 -9.47 -32.78
C ALA A 180 39.03 -10.35 -33.99
N LYS A 181 38.13 -10.53 -34.97
CA LYS A 181 38.39 -11.31 -36.20
C LYS A 181 38.63 -10.42 -37.44
N GLN A 182 38.60 -9.10 -37.30
CA GLN A 182 39.00 -8.12 -38.32
C GLN A 182 40.42 -7.64 -38.05
#